data_AF-A0A3M2JNN6-F1
#
_entry.id   AF-A0A3M2JNN6-F1
#
_cell.length_a   1.000
_cell.length_b   1.000
_cell.length_c   1.000
_cell.angle_alpha   90.00
_cell.angle_beta   90.00
_cell.angle_gamma   90.00
#
_symmetry.space_group_name_H-M   'P 1'
#
loop_
_entity.id
_entity.type
_entity.pdbx_description
1 polymer ?
#
loop_
_entity_poly.entity_id
_entity_poly.type
_entity_poly.pdbx_seq_one_letter_code
_entity_poly.pdbx_strand_id
1 'polypeptide(L)'
;MWWAVALDDVLNSLLDGRYRPARATERDGQTVVGLRWLRHQHAHRIIVTGQGGPKQDFIGPSGGPPFYISPANRWLPRSDMSVADRKRDPISEEAYDVCVAGHPLESPIAESIKWFDLVLAASGVHPNRRVDGGDPTIL
;
A
#
# COMPACT_ATOMS: atom_id res chain seq x y z
N MET A 1 3.78 -4.33 -2.52
CA MET A 1 4.18 -3.24 -1.62
C MET A 1 5.54 -2.66 -1.98
N TRP A 2 6.64 -3.43 -1.92
CA TRP A 2 8.00 -2.90 -2.14
C TRP A 2 8.18 -2.21 -3.49
N TRP A 3 7.62 -2.78 -4.56
CA TRP A 3 7.63 -2.19 -5.90
C TRP A 3 6.88 -0.84 -5.95
N ALA A 4 5.78 -0.68 -5.22
CA ALA A 4 4.98 0.54 -5.19
C ALA A 4 5.77 1.68 -4.55
N VAL A 5 6.47 1.40 -3.44
CA VAL A 5 7.33 2.40 -2.80
C VAL A 5 8.55 2.73 -3.67
N ALA A 6 9.13 1.74 -4.36
CA ALA A 6 10.24 1.99 -5.27
C ALA A 6 9.82 2.88 -6.45
N LEU A 7 8.65 2.62 -7.05
CA LEU A 7 8.09 3.46 -8.11
C LEU A 7 7.82 4.89 -7.62
N ASP A 8 7.28 5.02 -6.42
CA ASP A 8 7.04 6.30 -5.76
C ASP A 8 8.34 7.07 -5.45
N ASP A 9 9.41 6.37 -5.05
CA ASP A 9 10.74 6.97 -4.86
C ASP A 9 11.30 7.50 -6.20
N VAL A 10 11.13 6.75 -7.29
CA VAL A 10 11.55 7.16 -8.65
C VAL A 10 10.73 8.37 -9.15
N LEU A 11 9.41 8.33 -9.05
CA LEU A 11 8.54 9.44 -9.45
C LEU A 11 8.85 10.71 -8.67
N ASN A 12 9.11 10.58 -7.36
CA ASN A 12 9.52 11.70 -6.53
C ASN A 12 10.88 12.27 -6.93
N SER A 13 11.81 11.43 -7.41
CA SER A 13 13.12 11.89 -7.91
C SER A 13 13.03 12.56 -9.28
N LEU A 14 12.14 12.09 -10.16
CA LEU A 14 12.05 12.56 -11.55
C LEU A 14 11.14 13.79 -11.70
N LEU A 15 10.06 13.86 -10.92
CA LEU A 15 8.99 14.86 -11.06
C LEU A 15 8.94 15.81 -9.86
N ASP A 16 10.11 16.09 -9.29
CA ASP A 16 10.25 16.85 -8.04
C ASP A 16 9.46 18.18 -8.06
N GLY A 17 9.04 18.64 -6.89
CA GLY A 17 8.25 19.86 -6.71
C GLY A 17 6.76 19.78 -7.11
N ARG A 18 6.37 19.00 -8.15
CA ARG A 18 4.97 18.85 -8.58
C ARG A 18 4.33 17.53 -8.14
N TYR A 19 5.12 16.48 -8.03
CA TYR A 19 4.64 15.15 -7.64
C TYR A 19 4.13 15.10 -6.20
N ARG A 20 4.89 15.65 -5.23
CA ARG A 20 4.50 15.60 -3.81
C ARG A 20 3.17 16.29 -3.52
N PRO A 21 2.90 17.51 -4.02
CA PRO A 21 1.60 18.14 -3.84
C PRO A 21 0.46 17.32 -4.45
N ALA A 22 0.63 16.82 -5.68
CA ALA A 22 -0.40 16.02 -6.35
C ALA A 22 -0.72 14.72 -5.60
N ARG A 23 0.32 14.05 -5.08
CA ARG A 23 0.17 12.85 -4.25
C ARG A 23 -0.53 13.16 -2.93
N ALA A 24 -0.30 14.34 -2.37
CA ALA A 24 -0.86 14.72 -1.08
C ALA A 24 -2.36 15.04 -1.14
N THR A 25 -2.88 15.47 -2.29
CA THR A 25 -4.29 15.80 -2.47
C THR A 25 -5.18 14.60 -2.73
N GLU A 26 -4.60 13.47 -3.16
CA GLU A 26 -5.34 12.26 -3.53
C GLU A 26 -5.23 11.19 -2.45
N ARG A 27 -6.35 10.57 -2.08
CA ARG A 27 -6.40 9.51 -1.05
C ARG A 27 -5.54 8.30 -1.44
N ASP A 28 -5.54 7.96 -2.72
CA ASP A 28 -4.77 6.84 -3.25
C ASP A 28 -3.26 7.15 -3.21
N GLY A 29 -2.90 8.42 -3.44
CA GLY A 29 -1.53 8.92 -3.26
C GLY A 29 -1.07 8.86 -1.79
N GLN A 30 -1.94 9.19 -0.85
CA GLN A 30 -1.66 9.05 0.60
C GLN A 30 -1.46 7.59 1.01
N THR A 31 -2.14 6.64 0.36
CA THR A 31 -1.94 5.20 0.61
C THR A 31 -0.48 4.78 0.35
N VAL A 32 0.14 5.31 -0.70
CA VAL A 32 1.55 5.04 -1.03
C VAL A 32 2.49 5.59 0.05
N VAL A 33 2.16 6.74 0.64
CA VAL A 33 2.91 7.32 1.78
C VAL A 33 2.81 6.40 3.00
N GLY A 34 1.62 5.89 3.32
CA GLY A 34 1.44 4.91 4.39
C GLY A 34 2.22 3.62 4.15
N LEU A 35 2.22 3.10 2.92
CA LEU A 35 3.01 1.92 2.54
C LEU A 35 4.52 2.16 2.64
N ARG A 36 5.00 3.37 2.39
CA ARG A 36 6.41 3.74 2.59
C ARG A 36 6.79 3.67 4.06
N TRP A 37 5.96 4.18 4.97
CA TRP A 37 6.20 4.05 6.41
C TRP A 37 6.24 2.57 6.83
N LEU A 38 5.28 1.78 6.35
CA LEU A 38 5.21 0.34 6.60
C LEU A 38 6.45 -0.40 6.11
N ARG A 39 6.97 -0.06 4.92
CA ARG A 39 8.23 -0.58 4.38
C ARG A 39 9.39 -0.34 5.35
N HIS A 40 9.46 0.87 5.91
CA HIS A 40 10.48 1.22 6.89
C HIS A 40 10.35 0.41 8.18
N GLN A 41 9.13 0.13 8.66
CA GLN A 41 8.93 -0.75 9.81
C GLN A 41 9.33 -2.20 9.49
N HIS A 42 8.93 -2.72 8.32
CA HIS A 42 9.26 -4.08 7.89
C HIS A 42 10.77 -4.29 7.68
N ALA A 43 11.51 -3.27 7.23
CA ALA A 43 12.97 -3.35 7.09
C ALA A 43 13.69 -3.61 8.43
N HIS A 44 13.02 -3.30 9.55
CA HIS A 44 13.59 -3.42 10.88
C HIS A 44 12.87 -4.43 11.78
N ARG A 45 11.67 -4.91 11.41
CA ARG A 45 10.85 -5.84 12.20
C ARG A 45 10.00 -6.77 11.34
N ILE A 46 9.72 -7.97 11.86
CA ILE A 46 9.21 -9.13 11.09
C ILE A 46 7.67 -9.15 10.96
N ILE A 47 6.93 -8.52 11.88
CA ILE A 47 5.46 -8.69 11.96
C ILE A 47 4.76 -7.36 11.71
N VAL A 48 4.10 -7.25 10.54
CA VAL A 48 3.32 -6.07 10.13
C VAL A 48 1.88 -6.41 9.70
N THR A 49 1.52 -7.69 9.71
CA THR A 49 0.20 -8.21 9.31
C THR A 49 -0.52 -8.82 10.50
N GLY A 50 -1.79 -8.47 10.68
CA GLY A 50 -2.66 -8.98 11.73
C GLY A 50 -3.55 -10.12 11.22
N GLN A 51 -4.06 -10.92 12.15
CA GLN A 51 -5.07 -11.94 11.84
C GLN A 51 -6.34 -11.25 11.33
N GLY A 52 -6.91 -11.76 10.24
CA GLY A 52 -8.19 -11.28 9.73
C GLY A 52 -9.32 -11.61 10.70
N GLY A 53 -9.80 -10.62 11.47
CA GLY A 53 -11.03 -10.64 12.27
C GLY A 53 -11.22 -11.82 13.26
N PRO A 54 -12.31 -11.82 14.06
CA PRO A 54 -12.70 -12.99 14.84
C PRO A 54 -13.04 -14.16 13.90
N LYS A 55 -12.36 -15.29 14.07
CA LYS A 55 -12.73 -16.56 13.43
C LYS A 55 -13.84 -17.17 14.28
N GLN A 56 -15.06 -17.26 13.76
CA GLN A 56 -16.16 -17.92 14.46
C GLN A 56 -15.88 -19.44 14.50
N ASP A 57 -16.14 -20.07 15.65
CA ASP A 57 -15.87 -21.50 15.83
C ASP A 57 -16.67 -22.37 14.85
N PHE A 58 -15.96 -23.36 14.30
CA PHE A 58 -16.32 -24.30 13.24
C PHE A 58 -17.56 -25.19 13.51
N ILE A 59 -18.16 -25.12 14.69
CA ILE A 59 -19.29 -25.96 15.10
C ILE A 59 -20.49 -25.07 15.47
N GLY A 60 -21.28 -24.70 14.46
CA GLY A 60 -22.67 -24.29 14.69
C GLY A 60 -23.56 -25.52 14.95
N PRO A 61 -24.67 -25.39 15.71
CA PRO A 61 -25.49 -26.52 16.19
C PRO A 61 -26.28 -27.30 15.12
N SER A 62 -26.05 -27.09 13.82
CA SER A 62 -26.89 -27.68 12.76
C SER A 62 -26.08 -27.98 11.50
N GLY A 63 -25.87 -29.27 11.23
CA GLY A 63 -25.01 -29.83 10.18
C GLY A 63 -25.43 -29.57 8.74
N GLY A 64 -25.12 -28.38 8.23
CA GLY A 64 -25.08 -28.04 6.80
C GLY A 64 -23.65 -28.05 6.22
N PRO A 65 -23.48 -28.19 4.89
CA PRO A 65 -22.16 -28.15 4.27
C PRO A 65 -21.54 -26.73 4.37
N PRO A 66 -20.31 -26.57 4.89
CA PRO A 66 -19.74 -25.26 5.19
C PRO A 66 -19.19 -24.56 3.94
N PHE A 67 -19.76 -23.42 3.57
CA PHE A 67 -19.07 -22.42 2.74
C PHE A 67 -18.49 -21.36 3.70
N TYR A 68 -17.18 -21.41 3.93
CA TYR A 68 -16.46 -20.49 4.82
C TYR A 68 -15.53 -19.58 4.02
N ILE A 69 -15.74 -18.26 4.09
CA ILE A 69 -14.79 -17.25 3.61
C ILE A 69 -14.12 -16.68 4.85
N SER A 70 -12.88 -17.08 5.11
CA SER A 70 -12.07 -16.51 6.20
C SER A 70 -11.98 -14.99 6.01
N PRO A 71 -12.09 -14.17 7.07
CA PRO A 71 -11.86 -12.74 6.91
C PRO A 71 -10.45 -12.55 6.36
N ALA A 72 -10.31 -11.76 5.30
CA ALA A 72 -9.00 -11.47 4.71
C ALA A 72 -8.03 -10.98 5.80
N ASN A 73 -6.77 -11.42 5.71
CA ASN A 73 -5.70 -10.89 6.55
C ASN A 73 -5.66 -9.36 6.41
N ARG A 74 -5.30 -8.67 7.49
CA ARG A 74 -5.32 -7.20 7.54
C ARG A 74 -3.97 -6.64 7.94
N TRP A 75 -3.71 -5.40 7.60
CA TRP A 75 -2.57 -4.68 8.16
C TRP A 75 -2.80 -4.38 9.64
N LEU A 76 -1.76 -4.52 10.47
CA LEU A 76 -1.91 -4.24 11.91
C LEU A 76 -2.18 -2.74 12.15
N PRO A 77 -2.94 -2.38 13.19
CA PRO A 77 -2.92 -1.03 13.73
C PRO A 77 -1.50 -0.64 14.18
N ARG A 78 -1.12 0.63 14.02
CA ARG A 78 0.18 1.12 14.47
C ARG A 78 0.40 0.96 15.99
N SER A 79 -0.66 0.97 16.79
CA SER A 79 -0.62 0.69 18.24
C SER A 79 -0.14 -0.73 18.56
N ASP A 80 -0.41 -1.67 17.65
CA ASP A 80 -0.13 -3.09 17.83
C ASP A 80 1.20 -3.47 17.19
N MET A 81 1.81 -2.53 16.46
CA MET A 81 3.16 -2.64 15.95
C MET A 81 4.14 -2.14 16.98
N SER A 82 5.19 -2.92 17.20
CA SER A 82 6.38 -2.35 17.81
C SER A 82 6.97 -1.34 16.81
N VAL A 83 6.90 -0.04 17.09
CA VAL A 83 7.49 1.01 16.24
C VAL A 83 8.99 1.15 16.53
N ALA A 84 9.84 1.20 15.51
CA ALA A 84 11.30 1.35 15.69
C ALA A 84 11.65 2.70 16.34
N ASP A 85 12.68 2.74 17.20
CA ASP A 85 13.18 3.95 17.89
C ASP A 85 13.86 4.93 16.91
N ARG A 86 13.08 5.55 16.02
CA ARG A 86 13.53 6.54 15.05
C ARG A 86 12.76 7.85 15.17
N LYS A 87 13.32 8.87 14.52
CA LYS A 87 12.66 10.17 14.34
C LYS A 87 11.27 9.93 13.77
N ARG A 88 10.25 10.39 14.51
CA ARG A 88 8.85 10.30 14.10
C ARG A 88 8.64 11.01 12.77
N ASP A 89 7.78 10.43 11.96
CA ASP A 89 7.32 11.00 10.69
C ASP A 89 5.79 11.13 10.75
N PRO A 90 5.27 12.20 11.36
CA PRO A 90 3.84 12.34 11.65
C PRO A 90 2.96 12.21 10.40
N ILE A 91 3.43 12.72 9.26
CA ILE A 91 2.69 12.71 8.00
C ILE A 91 2.50 11.27 7.52
N SER A 92 3.58 10.48 7.50
CA SER A 92 3.50 9.10 7.03
C SER A 92 2.85 8.16 8.05
N GLU A 93 2.99 8.46 9.35
CA GLU A 93 2.27 7.77 10.43
C GLU A 93 0.75 7.98 10.30
N GLU A 94 0.31 9.22 10.08
CA GLU A 94 -1.11 9.56 9.89
C GLU A 94 -1.67 8.92 8.61
N ALA A 95 -0.93 9.00 7.49
CA ALA A 95 -1.33 8.35 6.24
C ALA A 95 -1.43 6.82 6.39
N TYR A 96 -0.54 6.21 7.18
CA TYR A 96 -0.63 4.80 7.52
C TYR A 96 -1.90 4.47 8.29
N ASP A 97 -2.17 5.22 9.37
CA ASP A 97 -3.32 5.01 10.24
C ASP A 97 -4.66 5.17 9.50
N VAL A 98 -4.74 6.11 8.55
CA VAL A 98 -5.97 6.42 7.81
C VAL A 98 -6.19 5.51 6.59
N CYS A 99 -5.13 5.14 5.87
CA CYS A 99 -5.25 4.48 4.57
C CYS A 99 -4.84 3.01 4.54
N VAL A 100 -4.10 2.53 5.54
CA VAL A 100 -3.48 1.20 5.51
C VAL A 100 -3.88 0.36 6.72
N ALA A 101 -3.76 0.91 7.93
CA ALA A 101 -4.04 0.19 9.17
C ALA A 101 -5.45 -0.42 9.18
N GLY A 102 -5.56 -1.71 9.51
CA GLY A 102 -6.84 -2.43 9.59
C GLY A 102 -7.50 -2.76 8.26
N HIS A 103 -6.97 -2.28 7.11
CA HIS A 103 -7.47 -2.66 5.79
C HIS A 103 -7.02 -4.09 5.39
N PRO A 104 -7.80 -4.80 4.56
CA PRO A 104 -7.34 -6.05 3.94
C PRO A 104 -6.01 -5.88 3.22
N LEU A 105 -5.16 -6.92 3.20
CA LEU A 105 -3.80 -6.81 2.66
C LEU A 105 -3.76 -6.29 1.21
N GLU A 106 -4.72 -6.72 0.40
CA GLU A 106 -4.87 -6.38 -1.00
C GLU A 106 -5.33 -4.94 -1.25
N SER A 107 -6.09 -4.35 -0.32
CA SER A 107 -6.75 -3.06 -0.55
C SER A 107 -5.75 -1.92 -0.77
N PRO A 108 -4.72 -1.71 0.10
CA PRO A 108 -3.72 -0.67 -0.13
C PRO A 108 -2.91 -0.87 -1.42
N ILE A 109 -2.74 -2.12 -1.88
CA ILE A 109 -2.06 -2.41 -3.15
C ILE A 109 -2.92 -1.95 -4.32
N ALA A 110 -4.21 -2.26 -4.30
CA ALA A 110 -5.15 -1.83 -5.33
C ALA A 110 -5.25 -0.30 -5.42
N GLU A 111 -5.35 0.39 -4.28
CA GLU A 111 -5.38 1.88 -4.27
C GLU A 111 -4.06 2.46 -4.79
N SER A 112 -2.91 1.87 -4.45
CA SER A 112 -1.62 2.31 -5.00
C SER A 112 -1.57 2.19 -6.53
N ILE A 113 -2.15 1.13 -7.10
CA ILE A 113 -2.23 0.94 -8.56
C ILE A 113 -3.07 2.05 -9.19
N LYS A 114 -4.25 2.35 -8.64
CA LYS A 114 -5.12 3.43 -9.14
C LYS A 114 -4.38 4.76 -9.17
N TRP A 115 -3.64 5.07 -8.11
CA TRP A 115 -2.80 6.27 -8.07
C TRP A 115 -1.77 6.29 -9.20
N PHE A 116 -1.02 5.20 -9.38
CA PHE A 116 -0.01 5.16 -10.44
C PHE A 116 -0.61 5.23 -11.84
N ASP A 117 -1.76 4.61 -12.09
CA ASP A 117 -2.46 4.71 -13.37
C ASP A 117 -2.83 6.17 -13.67
N LEU A 118 -3.34 6.89 -12.66
CA LEU A 118 -3.69 8.31 -12.78
C LEU A 118 -2.44 9.17 -13.07
N VAL A 119 -1.35 8.95 -12.34
CA VAL A 119 -0.10 9.72 -12.52
C VAL A 119 0.53 9.45 -13.88
N LEU A 120 0.57 8.19 -14.32
CA LEU A 120 1.13 7.81 -15.60
C LEU A 120 0.32 8.42 -16.75
N ALA A 121 -1.01 8.32 -16.67
CA ALA A 121 -1.90 8.95 -17.64
C ALA A 121 -1.71 10.48 -17.69
N ALA A 122 -1.65 11.14 -16.53
CA ALA A 122 -1.41 12.58 -16.45
C ALA A 122 -0.03 13.00 -16.97
N SER A 123 0.95 12.11 -16.90
CA SER A 123 2.32 12.32 -17.40
C SER A 123 2.44 12.03 -18.91
N GLY A 124 1.35 11.64 -19.59
CA GLY A 124 1.37 11.26 -21.00
C GLY A 124 1.98 9.88 -21.27
N VAL A 125 2.21 9.07 -20.22
CA VAL A 125 2.71 7.71 -20.31
C VAL A 125 1.51 6.76 -20.28
N HIS A 126 1.17 6.20 -21.44
CA HIS A 126 0.15 5.15 -21.50
C HIS A 126 0.82 3.78 -21.26
N PRO A 127 0.45 3.03 -20.21
CA PRO A 127 1.07 1.74 -19.91
C PRO A 127 0.87 0.69 -21.02
N ASN A 128 -0.10 0.90 -21.91
CA ASN A 128 -0.37 0.05 -23.08
C ASN A 128 0.15 0.63 -24.41
N ARG A 129 0.93 1.72 -24.38
CA ARG A 129 1.58 2.22 -25.60
C ARG A 129 2.58 1.17 -26.05
N ARG A 130 2.40 0.62 -27.26
CA ARG A 130 3.42 -0.22 -27.89
C ARG A 130 4.71 0.59 -27.90
N VAL A 131 5.72 0.09 -27.20
CA VAL A 131 7.07 0.63 -27.23
C VAL A 131 7.62 0.31 -28.61
N ASP A 132 7.76 1.32 -29.46
CA ASP A 132 8.56 1.17 -30.68
C ASP A 132 9.99 0.86 -30.23
N GLY A 133 10.60 -0.20 -30.75
CA GLY A 133 11.80 -0.88 -30.23
C GLY A 133 13.12 -0.09 -30.23
N GLY A 134 13.08 1.22 -30.03
CA GLY A 134 14.23 2.11 -29.89
C GLY A 134 14.32 2.83 -28.54
N ASP A 135 13.56 2.44 -27.53
CA ASP A 135 13.68 3.02 -26.17
C ASP A 135 14.95 2.47 -25.48
N PRO A 136 15.97 3.31 -25.20
CA PRO A 136 17.23 2.89 -24.60
C PRO A 136 17.14 2.52 -23.11
N THR A 137 15.94 2.57 -22.50
CA THR A 137 15.75 2.20 -21.09
C THR A 137 15.33 0.74 -20.85
N ILE A 138 15.24 -0.07 -21.91
CA ILE A 138 15.00 -1.52 -21.80
C ILE A 138 16.34 -2.26 -21.94
N LEU A 139 16.80 -2.87 -20.85
CA LEU A 139 17.89 -3.86 -20.81
C LEU A 139 17.40 -5.24 -21.26
#